data_AF-A0A3B9RWP7-F1
#
_entry.id   AF-A0A3B9RWP7-F1
#
_cell.length_a   1.000
_cell.length_b   1.000
_cell.length_c   1.000
_cell.angle_alpha   90.00
_cell.angle_beta   90.00
_cell.angle_gamma   90.00
#
_symmetry.space_group_name_H-M   'P 1'
#
loop_
_entity.id
_entity.type
_entity.pdbx_description
1 polymer ?
#
loop_
_entity_poly.entity_id
_entity_poly.type
_entity_poly.pdbx_seq_one_letter_code
_entity_poly.pdbx_strand_id
1 'polypeptide(L)'
;MLKTVVSIFALLLFSSNLAQASNRDLTFNGSGWGHGVGLSQYGARGMVLEGYGHKEILAHYFPGTEVTNLSSVSRGLSLLETEKPLMVGLLQNQRELVFRIESSSAQMCFEDKDLCVATGLEGQQWKVSFTEDDKCQFQRKAGIGGGYVNFEPTGSCNVSVRPTSESTIIYVPLKGRSYKNGRLMGKVSPISGRLNLSLKTDVEQYISGVQELPDNWSMEVLKAQAIASRTLAVYQLIEQGSVKDFSDQRIGLCNCHVLDDEDEQKFNGYTPETRHKNWKESVSATARQVITFNNEVIRTRFSTSTWGRTEDNRTAGGSYYPYLLDVDDSFSFVKGISNPFVSWSLRYDQSELASRFGFQWLSNAAVVSRNKSGSVNEVNLYGIISGRPDSVVATGLQIRDALGLHSSFFNIAVARRFSDVSVDYAFAGEILGLSELGVTTGCTTVSYCPTKPVTRGEMA
;
A
#
# COMPACT_ATOMS: atom_id res chain seq x y z
N MET A 1 -53.38 -15.75 57.94
CA MET A 1 -52.96 -14.65 57.05
C MET A 1 -52.12 -15.25 55.92
N LEU A 2 -52.77 -15.63 54.82
CA LEU A 2 -52.11 -16.08 53.59
C LEU A 2 -52.21 -14.92 52.59
N LYS A 3 -51.09 -14.29 52.22
CA LYS A 3 -51.04 -13.27 51.17
C LYS A 3 -50.56 -13.91 49.88
N THR A 4 -51.45 -13.97 48.90
CA THR A 4 -51.24 -14.38 47.52
C THR A 4 -50.25 -13.42 46.85
N VAL A 5 -49.14 -13.95 46.34
CA VAL A 5 -48.18 -13.20 45.50
C VAL A 5 -48.57 -13.45 44.04
N VAL A 6 -49.02 -12.40 43.36
CA VAL A 6 -49.25 -12.38 41.91
C VAL A 6 -47.91 -12.14 41.24
N SER A 7 -47.38 -13.14 40.52
CA SER A 7 -46.20 -12.97 39.65
C SER A 7 -46.64 -12.40 38.31
N ILE A 8 -46.18 -11.18 38.01
CA ILE A 8 -46.31 -10.55 36.69
C ILE A 8 -45.12 -11.05 35.84
N PHE A 9 -45.39 -11.91 34.87
CA PHE A 9 -44.43 -12.28 33.83
C PHE A 9 -44.36 -11.12 32.82
N ALA A 10 -43.31 -10.31 32.90
CA ALA A 10 -42.99 -9.33 31.86
C ALA A 10 -42.38 -10.06 30.67
N LEU A 11 -43.16 -10.21 29.60
CA LEU A 11 -42.68 -10.70 28.31
C LEU A 11 -41.77 -9.63 27.69
N LEU A 12 -40.45 -9.78 27.84
CA LEU A 12 -39.45 -8.99 27.12
C LEU A 12 -39.52 -9.38 25.64
N LEU A 13 -40.26 -8.62 24.85
CA LEU A 13 -40.19 -8.65 23.39
C LEU A 13 -38.82 -8.12 22.98
N PHE A 14 -37.91 -9.01 22.63
CA PHE A 14 -36.70 -8.64 21.89
C PHE A 14 -37.14 -8.20 20.50
N SER A 15 -37.17 -6.89 20.27
CA SER A 15 -37.24 -6.32 18.93
C SER A 15 -35.97 -6.76 18.19
N SER A 16 -36.13 -7.73 17.29
CA SER A 16 -35.12 -8.05 16.30
C SER A 16 -34.98 -6.85 15.38
N ASN A 17 -33.90 -6.08 15.55
CA ASN A 17 -33.43 -5.18 14.50
C ASN A 17 -33.07 -6.06 13.31
N LEU A 18 -34.00 -6.22 12.37
CA LEU A 18 -33.72 -6.72 11.04
C LEU A 18 -32.69 -5.75 10.44
N ALA A 19 -31.44 -6.19 10.34
CA ALA A 19 -30.44 -5.50 9.56
C ALA A 19 -31.01 -5.29 8.15
N GLN A 20 -31.26 -4.04 7.79
CA GLN A 20 -31.73 -3.65 6.47
C GLN A 20 -30.69 -4.16 5.46
N ALA A 21 -31.13 -4.95 4.48
CA ALA A 21 -30.22 -5.47 3.45
C ALA A 21 -29.44 -4.31 2.81
N SER A 22 -28.11 -4.40 2.79
CA SER A 22 -27.23 -3.47 2.08
C SER A 22 -27.72 -3.37 0.64
N ASN A 23 -28.17 -2.17 0.27
CA ASN A 23 -28.59 -1.89 -1.08
C ASN A 23 -27.41 -1.28 -1.79
N ARG A 24 -26.69 -2.12 -2.53
CA ARG A 24 -25.50 -1.75 -3.28
C ARG A 24 -25.86 -0.96 -4.53
N ASP A 25 -26.38 0.24 -4.29
CA ASP A 25 -27.02 1.11 -5.27
C ASP A 25 -26.02 2.05 -5.97
N LEU A 26 -24.72 1.91 -5.69
CA LEU A 26 -23.66 2.62 -6.38
C LEU A 26 -22.72 1.61 -7.06
N THR A 27 -22.66 1.62 -8.39
CA THR A 27 -21.79 0.74 -9.17
C THR A 27 -20.68 1.54 -9.84
N PHE A 28 -19.44 1.06 -9.68
CA PHE A 28 -18.26 1.57 -10.38
C PHE A 28 -17.79 0.53 -11.39
N ASN A 29 -17.72 0.93 -12.66
CA ASN A 29 -17.14 0.11 -13.72
C ASN A 29 -15.86 0.77 -14.20
N GLY A 30 -14.73 0.10 -14.07
CA GLY A 30 -13.43 0.69 -14.37
C GLY A 30 -12.46 -0.27 -15.04
N SER A 31 -11.22 0.19 -15.18
CA SER A 31 -10.12 -0.53 -15.83
C SER A 31 -8.79 -0.15 -15.18
N GLY A 32 -7.80 -1.01 -15.29
CA GLY A 32 -6.49 -0.85 -14.64
C GLY A 32 -6.52 -1.11 -13.14
N TRP A 33 -5.31 -1.21 -12.57
CA TRP A 33 -5.07 -1.32 -11.13
C TRP A 33 -3.77 -0.60 -10.79
N GLY A 34 -3.86 0.36 -9.88
CA GLY A 34 -2.75 1.17 -9.39
C GLY A 34 -2.93 2.65 -9.72
N HIS A 35 -1.85 3.41 -9.58
CA HIS A 35 -1.85 4.84 -9.85
C HIS A 35 -1.67 5.17 -11.35
N GLY A 36 -1.32 4.18 -12.18
CA GLY A 36 -1.26 4.32 -13.64
C GLY A 36 -0.06 5.08 -14.20
N VAL A 37 0.95 5.41 -13.39
CA VAL A 37 2.11 6.23 -13.80
C VAL A 37 3.31 5.34 -14.10
N GLY A 38 4.05 5.63 -15.17
CA GLY A 38 5.26 4.89 -15.53
C GLY A 38 4.98 3.47 -16.02
N LEU A 39 5.79 2.50 -15.60
CA LEU A 39 5.76 1.14 -16.14
C LEU A 39 4.45 0.40 -15.81
N SER A 40 3.70 0.04 -16.84
CA SER A 40 2.56 -0.88 -16.74
C SER A 40 3.04 -2.32 -16.75
N GLN A 41 2.80 -3.09 -15.69
CA GLN A 41 3.28 -4.47 -15.59
C GLN A 41 2.62 -5.38 -16.65
N TYR A 42 1.30 -5.35 -16.77
CA TYR A 42 0.60 -6.07 -17.84
C TYR A 42 0.88 -5.49 -19.22
N GLY A 43 1.08 -4.17 -19.34
CA GLY A 43 1.49 -3.54 -20.58
C GLY A 43 2.85 -4.04 -21.07
N ALA A 44 3.86 -4.09 -20.19
CA ALA A 44 5.17 -4.67 -20.48
C ALA A 44 5.07 -6.14 -20.89
N ARG A 45 4.19 -6.92 -20.26
CA ARG A 45 3.89 -8.30 -20.67
C ARG A 45 3.29 -8.35 -22.09
N GLY A 46 2.42 -7.40 -22.45
CA GLY A 46 1.88 -7.24 -23.80
C GLY A 46 2.97 -6.90 -24.82
N MET A 47 3.85 -5.96 -24.49
CA MET A 47 5.00 -5.61 -25.35
C MET A 47 5.90 -6.82 -25.61
N VAL A 48 6.15 -7.68 -24.62
CA VAL A 48 6.94 -8.91 -24.88
C VAL A 48 6.24 -9.85 -25.87
N LEU A 49 4.91 -9.97 -25.85
CA LEU A 49 4.18 -10.78 -26.83
C LEU A 49 4.29 -10.22 -28.25
N GLU A 50 4.44 -8.90 -28.38
CA GLU A 50 4.67 -8.21 -29.64
C GLU A 50 6.16 -8.15 -30.05
N GLY A 51 7.05 -8.81 -29.28
CA GLY A 51 8.46 -9.00 -29.63
C GLY A 51 9.45 -7.97 -29.06
N TYR A 52 9.00 -7.06 -28.18
CA TYR A 52 9.87 -6.05 -27.56
C TYR A 52 10.72 -6.62 -26.41
N GLY A 53 11.97 -6.18 -26.30
CA GLY A 53 12.88 -6.49 -25.19
C GLY A 53 12.78 -5.51 -24.01
N HIS A 54 13.40 -5.85 -22.87
CA HIS A 54 13.32 -5.07 -21.63
C HIS A 54 13.76 -3.60 -21.77
N LYS A 55 14.77 -3.30 -22.59
CA LYS A 55 15.22 -1.90 -22.79
C LYS A 55 14.20 -1.08 -23.59
N GLU A 56 13.55 -1.68 -24.57
CA GLU A 56 12.51 -1.02 -25.38
C GLU A 56 11.26 -0.77 -24.53
N ILE A 57 10.90 -1.73 -23.68
CA ILE A 57 9.84 -1.57 -22.68
C ILE A 57 10.13 -0.38 -21.78
N LEU A 58 11.34 -0.29 -21.20
CA LEU A 58 11.71 0.82 -20.33
C LEU A 58 11.73 2.17 -21.06
N ALA A 59 12.28 2.22 -22.27
CA ALA A 59 12.31 3.44 -23.09
C ALA A 59 10.89 3.92 -23.46
N HIS A 60 9.94 2.99 -23.63
CA HIS A 60 8.54 3.31 -23.90
C HIS A 60 7.83 3.94 -22.70
N TYR A 61 7.96 3.35 -21.50
CA TYR A 61 7.30 3.86 -20.30
C TYR A 61 8.02 5.03 -19.62
N PHE A 62 9.30 5.24 -19.92
CA PHE A 62 10.12 6.34 -19.40
C PHE A 62 10.76 7.11 -20.57
N PRO A 63 9.98 7.88 -21.35
CA PRO A 63 10.46 8.52 -22.56
C PRO A 63 11.60 9.52 -22.28
N GLY A 64 12.59 9.55 -23.18
CA GLY A 64 13.76 10.42 -23.07
C GLY A 64 14.79 9.98 -22.02
N THR A 65 14.65 8.78 -21.47
CA THR A 65 15.60 8.22 -20.50
C THR A 65 16.48 7.13 -21.12
N GLU A 66 17.54 6.77 -20.41
CA GLU A 66 18.48 5.73 -20.82
C GLU A 66 18.69 4.70 -19.70
N VAL A 67 18.90 3.45 -20.08
CA VAL A 67 19.36 2.41 -19.16
C VAL A 67 20.89 2.44 -19.13
N THR A 68 21.46 2.85 -18.00
CA THR A 68 22.90 2.98 -17.79
C THR A 68 23.39 2.10 -16.64
N ASN A 69 24.70 1.88 -16.55
CA ASN A 69 25.27 1.24 -15.37
C ASN A 69 25.43 2.28 -14.26
N LEU A 70 25.14 1.87 -13.03
CA LEU A 70 25.28 2.68 -11.82
C LEU A 70 26.67 3.33 -11.66
N SER A 71 27.73 2.70 -12.19
CA SER A 71 29.08 3.28 -12.19
C SER A 71 29.25 4.52 -13.07
N SER A 72 28.27 4.83 -13.93
CA SER A 72 28.30 5.97 -14.87
C SER A 72 27.51 7.18 -14.35
N VAL A 73 26.89 7.07 -13.18
CA VAL A 73 26.07 8.12 -12.56
C VAL A 73 26.97 9.12 -11.82
N SER A 74 26.73 10.42 -12.02
CA SER A 74 27.55 11.49 -11.43
C SER A 74 27.16 11.85 -10.00
N ARG A 75 25.88 11.72 -9.63
CA ARG A 75 25.33 12.12 -8.33
C ARG A 75 25.15 10.90 -7.40
N GLY A 76 25.57 11.05 -6.14
CA GLY A 76 25.37 10.03 -5.10
C GLY A 76 26.35 8.86 -5.15
N LEU A 77 27.38 8.91 -6.01
CA LEU A 77 28.35 7.83 -6.18
C LEU A 77 29.03 7.42 -4.86
N SER A 78 29.40 8.40 -4.02
CA SER A 78 30.01 8.14 -2.71
C SER A 78 29.11 7.36 -1.74
N LEU A 79 27.79 7.54 -1.82
CA LEU A 79 26.83 6.75 -1.04
C LEU A 79 26.75 5.32 -1.57
N LEU A 80 26.79 5.15 -2.88
CA LEU A 80 26.69 3.85 -3.54
C LEU A 80 27.95 2.98 -3.38
N GLU A 81 29.09 3.60 -3.10
CA GLU A 81 30.35 2.93 -2.78
C GLU A 81 30.44 2.49 -1.30
N THR A 82 29.54 2.97 -0.43
CA THR A 82 29.50 2.58 0.97
C THR A 82 29.05 1.12 1.11
N GLU A 83 29.69 0.35 2.00
CA GLU A 83 29.28 -1.03 2.27
C GLU A 83 27.84 -1.09 2.81
N LYS A 84 26.97 -1.83 2.11
CA LYS A 84 25.56 -2.04 2.44
C LYS A 84 24.85 -0.70 2.72
N PRO A 85 24.75 0.18 1.70
CA PRO A 85 24.32 1.55 1.90
C PRO A 85 22.82 1.65 2.14
N LEU A 86 22.04 0.63 1.75
CA LEU A 86 20.60 0.65 1.84
C LEU A 86 20.13 0.21 3.23
N MET A 87 19.04 0.82 3.68
CA MET A 87 18.40 0.52 4.96
C MET A 87 16.91 0.37 4.70
N VAL A 88 16.36 -0.81 4.96
CA VAL A 88 14.98 -1.16 4.61
C VAL A 88 14.16 -1.25 5.89
N GLY A 89 13.13 -0.44 6.05
CA GLY A 89 12.28 -0.42 7.25
C GLY A 89 11.37 -1.64 7.26
N LEU A 90 11.51 -2.51 8.26
CA LEU A 90 10.78 -3.79 8.34
C LEU A 90 9.57 -3.72 9.29
N LEU A 91 9.76 -3.20 10.51
CA LEU A 91 8.73 -3.07 11.54
C LEU A 91 8.89 -1.74 12.28
N GLN A 92 7.80 -1.00 12.47
CA GLN A 92 7.82 0.34 13.05
C GLN A 92 7.07 0.36 14.38
N ASN A 93 7.46 1.24 15.30
CA ASN A 93 6.74 1.48 16.57
C ASN A 93 6.57 0.24 17.48
N GLN A 94 7.60 -0.59 17.57
CA GLN A 94 7.62 -1.81 18.37
C GLN A 94 8.05 -1.57 19.83
N ARG A 95 7.49 -2.33 20.78
CA ARG A 95 7.97 -2.32 22.18
C ARG A 95 9.16 -3.24 22.40
N GLU A 96 9.28 -4.27 21.57
CA GLU A 96 10.38 -5.21 21.56
C GLU A 96 10.60 -5.70 20.13
N LEU A 97 11.82 -6.11 19.83
CA LEU A 97 12.19 -6.71 18.55
C LEU A 97 12.50 -8.18 18.79
N VAL A 98 11.80 -9.08 18.13
CA VAL A 98 11.99 -10.53 18.27
C VAL A 98 12.52 -11.11 16.97
N PHE A 99 13.53 -11.97 17.06
CA PHE A 99 14.13 -12.64 15.90
C PHE A 99 14.69 -14.02 16.29
N ARG A 100 14.95 -14.86 15.29
CA ARG A 100 15.52 -16.19 15.46
C ARG A 100 16.66 -16.40 14.47
N ILE A 101 17.76 -17.00 14.93
CA ILE A 101 18.84 -17.43 14.03
C ILE A 101 18.43 -18.76 13.40
N GLU A 102 18.22 -18.78 12.10
CA GLU A 102 17.81 -20.00 11.38
C GLU A 102 18.98 -20.80 10.84
N SER A 103 20.12 -20.16 10.60
CA SER A 103 21.33 -20.82 10.13
C SER A 103 22.57 -20.08 10.58
N SER A 104 23.65 -20.82 10.86
CA SER A 104 24.96 -20.30 11.30
C SER A 104 24.87 -19.53 12.62
N SER A 105 25.42 -18.31 12.71
CA SER A 105 25.39 -17.49 13.93
C SER A 105 25.35 -15.99 13.63
N ALA A 106 25.00 -15.20 14.65
CA ALA A 106 25.03 -13.74 14.58
C ALA A 106 25.43 -13.13 15.94
N GLN A 107 26.10 -11.98 15.92
CA GLN A 107 26.47 -11.23 17.12
C GLN A 107 25.40 -10.21 17.49
N MET A 108 25.15 -10.07 18.79
CA MET A 108 24.18 -9.13 19.37
C MET A 108 24.91 -7.91 19.89
N CYS A 109 24.75 -6.75 19.25
CA CYS A 109 25.64 -5.62 19.46
C CYS A 109 24.90 -4.30 19.71
N PHE A 110 25.54 -3.42 20.48
CA PHE A 110 25.19 -2.01 20.65
C PHE A 110 26.10 -1.18 19.76
N GLU A 111 25.52 -0.39 18.84
CA GLU A 111 26.27 0.33 17.81
C GLU A 111 27.12 1.47 18.38
N ASP A 112 26.59 2.22 19.36
CA ASP A 112 27.26 3.43 19.87
C ASP A 112 28.61 3.15 20.55
N LYS A 113 28.81 1.92 21.04
CA LYS A 113 30.05 1.48 21.69
C LYS A 113 30.79 0.40 20.92
N ASP A 114 30.29 0.03 19.74
CA ASP A 114 30.74 -1.14 18.97
C ASP A 114 30.91 -2.41 19.84
N LEU A 115 29.97 -2.66 20.74
CA LEU A 115 30.07 -3.71 21.76
C LEU A 115 29.08 -4.83 21.48
N CYS A 116 29.58 -6.05 21.27
CA CYS A 116 28.76 -7.25 21.15
C CYS A 116 28.71 -8.02 22.48
N VAL A 117 27.51 -8.29 22.98
CA VAL A 117 27.27 -8.91 24.30
C VAL A 117 27.09 -10.42 24.23
N ALA A 118 26.76 -10.94 23.04
CA ALA A 118 26.54 -12.37 22.84
C ALA A 118 26.72 -12.76 21.38
N THR A 119 26.92 -14.07 21.14
CA THR A 119 26.76 -14.70 19.83
C THR A 119 25.56 -15.64 19.89
N GLY A 120 24.53 -15.32 19.12
CA GLY A 120 23.37 -16.17 18.91
C GLY A 120 23.69 -17.30 17.93
N LEU A 121 23.29 -18.51 18.28
CA LEU A 121 23.48 -19.71 17.47
C LEU A 121 22.18 -20.14 16.80
N GLU A 122 22.30 -20.96 15.76
CA GLU A 122 21.19 -21.60 15.07
C GLU A 122 20.13 -22.19 16.02
N GLY A 123 18.87 -21.96 15.69
CA GLY A 123 17.70 -22.38 16.46
C GLY A 123 17.34 -21.44 17.62
N GLN A 124 18.23 -20.55 18.05
CA GLN A 124 17.98 -19.68 19.20
C GLN A 124 17.07 -18.50 18.84
N GLN A 125 16.08 -18.26 19.69
CA GLN A 125 15.23 -17.07 19.63
C GLN A 125 15.76 -16.01 20.60
N TRP A 126 15.82 -14.79 20.10
CA TRP A 126 16.33 -13.61 20.78
C TRP A 126 15.29 -12.50 20.74
N LYS A 127 15.38 -11.59 21.72
CA LYS A 127 14.68 -10.33 21.67
C LYS A 127 15.51 -9.16 22.20
N VAL A 128 15.14 -7.96 21.79
CA VAL A 128 15.57 -6.69 22.35
C VAL A 128 14.37 -5.99 22.93
N SER A 129 14.43 -5.57 24.19
CA SER A 129 13.38 -4.78 24.83
C SER A 129 13.97 -3.70 25.72
N PHE A 130 13.13 -2.74 26.10
CA PHE A 130 13.47 -1.70 27.05
C PHE A 130 13.62 -2.27 28.47
N THR A 131 14.55 -1.69 29.24
CA THR A 131 14.67 -1.83 30.69
C THR A 131 13.87 -0.74 31.40
N GLU A 132 13.79 -0.79 32.73
CA GLU A 132 13.15 0.28 33.53
C GLU A 132 13.83 1.65 33.37
N ASP A 133 15.15 1.68 33.13
CA ASP A 133 15.93 2.91 32.90
C ASP A 133 15.99 3.37 31.42
N ASP A 134 15.01 2.98 30.58
CA ASP A 134 14.94 3.31 29.14
C ASP A 134 16.16 2.89 28.30
N LYS A 135 16.98 1.96 28.80
CA LYS A 135 18.04 1.28 28.05
C LYS A 135 17.49 0.06 27.31
N CYS A 136 18.25 -0.47 26.37
CA CYS A 136 17.94 -1.73 25.71
C CYS A 136 18.78 -2.87 26.28
N GLN A 137 18.17 -4.06 26.31
CA GLN A 137 18.80 -5.30 26.73
C GLN A 137 18.54 -6.41 25.71
N PHE A 138 19.58 -7.18 25.40
CA PHE A 138 19.42 -8.42 24.64
C PHE A 138 19.02 -9.56 25.56
N GLN A 139 18.07 -10.36 25.11
CA GLN A 139 17.59 -11.50 25.86
C GLN A 139 17.43 -12.73 24.95
N ARG A 140 17.81 -13.90 25.44
CA ARG A 140 17.63 -15.18 24.73
C ARG A 140 16.56 -16.02 25.40
N LYS A 141 15.68 -16.63 24.62
CA LYS A 141 14.68 -17.59 25.14
C LYS A 141 15.36 -18.85 25.67
N ALA A 142 15.02 -19.29 26.89
CA ALA A 142 15.62 -20.44 27.58
C ALA A 142 15.12 -21.82 27.10
N GLY A 143 14.45 -21.90 25.94
CA GLY A 143 13.86 -23.13 25.40
C GLY A 143 12.33 -23.08 25.30
N ILE A 144 11.69 -24.22 25.05
CA ILE A 144 10.23 -24.35 24.96
C ILE A 144 9.64 -24.23 26.38
N GLY A 145 8.74 -23.28 26.61
CA GLY A 145 8.13 -23.02 27.92
C GLY A 145 9.02 -22.27 28.93
N GLY A 146 10.30 -22.02 28.61
CA GLY A 146 11.21 -21.24 29.44
C GLY A 146 11.06 -19.73 29.26
N GLY A 147 11.47 -18.97 30.29
CA GLY A 147 11.57 -17.51 30.25
C GLY A 147 12.70 -16.99 29.37
N TYR A 148 13.03 -15.71 29.53
CA TYR A 148 14.13 -15.05 28.83
C TYR A 148 15.33 -14.88 29.76
N VAL A 149 16.54 -15.14 29.23
CA VAL A 149 17.82 -14.92 29.90
C VAL A 149 18.41 -13.61 29.42
N ASN A 150 18.75 -12.73 30.35
CA ASN A 150 19.30 -11.40 30.10
C ASN A 150 20.81 -11.45 29.80
N PHE A 151 21.27 -10.59 28.90
CA PHE A 151 22.68 -10.42 28.58
C PHE A 151 23.14 -8.99 28.90
N GLU A 152 24.18 -8.90 29.71
CA GLU A 152 24.82 -7.65 30.12
C GLU A 152 26.03 -7.32 29.24
N PRO A 153 26.41 -6.03 29.12
CA PRO A 153 25.73 -4.87 29.69
C PRO A 153 24.46 -4.48 28.92
N THR A 154 23.54 -3.80 29.59
CA THR A 154 22.52 -2.96 28.93
C THR A 154 23.16 -1.77 28.21
N GLY A 155 22.49 -1.24 27.18
CA GLY A 155 23.03 -0.17 26.34
C GLY A 155 21.97 0.76 25.77
N SER A 156 22.40 1.71 24.94
CA SER A 156 21.44 2.53 24.18
C SER A 156 20.61 1.65 23.25
N CYS A 157 19.41 2.10 22.91
CA CYS A 157 18.56 1.38 21.97
C CYS A 157 18.93 1.64 20.50
N ASN A 158 20.23 1.75 20.21
CA ASN A 158 20.83 1.70 18.88
C ASN A 158 21.59 0.38 18.76
N VAL A 159 20.90 -0.66 18.30
CA VAL A 159 21.35 -2.05 18.34
C VAL A 159 21.51 -2.63 16.95
N SER A 160 22.35 -3.65 16.82
CA SER A 160 22.42 -4.46 15.61
C SER A 160 22.53 -5.96 15.90
N VAL A 161 22.04 -6.75 14.94
CA VAL A 161 22.27 -8.19 14.86
C VAL A 161 23.15 -8.42 13.65
N ARG A 162 24.41 -8.77 13.88
CA ARG A 162 25.46 -8.85 12.86
C ARG A 162 25.71 -10.31 12.47
N PRO A 163 25.40 -10.73 11.23
CA PRO A 163 25.82 -12.03 10.73
C PRO A 163 27.31 -12.28 10.91
N THR A 164 27.70 -13.49 11.30
CA THR A 164 29.11 -13.91 11.36
C THR A 164 29.60 -14.48 10.03
N SER A 165 28.68 -14.77 9.09
CA SER A 165 29.01 -15.33 7.78
C SER A 165 27.92 -15.01 6.74
N GLU A 166 28.25 -15.13 5.46
CA GLU A 166 27.30 -15.07 4.34
C GLU A 166 26.30 -16.25 4.33
N SER A 167 26.45 -17.25 5.22
CA SER A 167 25.49 -18.34 5.38
C SER A 167 24.41 -18.04 6.43
N THR A 168 24.58 -16.98 7.23
CA THR A 168 23.66 -16.66 8.32
C THR A 168 22.30 -16.21 7.80
N ILE A 169 21.25 -16.85 8.31
CA ILE A 169 19.85 -16.51 8.03
C ILE A 169 19.17 -16.13 9.33
N ILE A 170 18.46 -15.00 9.34
CA ILE A 170 17.75 -14.48 10.50
C ILE A 170 16.26 -14.34 10.17
N TYR A 171 15.41 -14.97 10.97
CA TYR A 171 13.95 -14.91 10.83
C TYR A 171 13.35 -13.90 11.79
N VAL A 172 12.42 -13.09 11.29
CA VAL A 172 11.65 -12.11 12.09
C VAL A 172 10.20 -12.60 12.16
N PRO A 173 9.75 -13.17 13.30
CA PRO A 173 8.44 -13.79 13.42
C PRO A 173 7.25 -12.90 13.08
N LEU A 174 7.26 -11.63 13.50
CA LEU A 174 6.16 -10.69 13.20
C LEU A 174 6.02 -10.39 11.70
N LYS A 175 7.11 -10.51 10.92
CA LYS A 175 7.05 -10.39 9.46
C LYS A 175 6.77 -11.71 8.76
N GLY A 176 6.96 -12.85 9.43
CA GLY A 176 6.88 -14.16 8.80
C GLY A 176 7.95 -14.40 7.73
N ARG A 177 9.11 -13.73 7.82
CA ARG A 177 10.13 -13.69 6.76
C ARG A 177 11.54 -13.87 7.31
N SER A 178 12.41 -14.45 6.48
CA SER A 178 13.84 -14.62 6.74
C SER A 178 14.66 -13.60 5.95
N TYR A 179 15.79 -13.19 6.50
CA TYR A 179 16.70 -12.22 5.90
C TYR A 179 18.13 -12.77 5.92
N LYS A 180 18.88 -12.43 4.87
CA LYS A 180 20.24 -12.91 4.61
C LYS A 180 21.09 -11.75 4.09
N ASN A 181 22.41 -11.85 4.21
CA ASN A 181 23.38 -10.90 3.64
C ASN A 181 23.17 -9.44 4.09
N GLY A 182 22.59 -9.21 5.27
CA GLY A 182 22.36 -7.90 5.84
C GLY A 182 22.38 -7.91 7.37
N ARG A 183 22.45 -6.74 7.99
CA ARG A 183 22.44 -6.58 9.46
C ARG A 183 21.07 -6.07 9.88
N LEU A 184 20.42 -6.71 10.86
CA LEU A 184 19.23 -6.10 11.46
C LEU A 184 19.67 -4.94 12.34
N MET A 185 18.96 -3.83 12.25
CA MET A 185 19.21 -2.59 12.98
C MET A 185 17.97 -2.24 13.79
N GLY A 186 18.11 -2.05 15.09
CA GLY A 186 17.06 -1.54 15.96
C GLY A 186 17.41 -0.12 16.41
N LYS A 187 16.49 0.84 16.23
CA LYS A 187 16.66 2.22 16.69
C LYS A 187 15.38 2.77 17.29
N VAL A 188 15.47 3.51 18.38
CA VAL A 188 14.31 4.21 18.95
C VAL A 188 13.90 5.37 18.06
N SER A 189 12.61 5.46 17.77
CA SER A 189 11.99 6.60 17.13
C SER A 189 11.91 7.76 18.14
N PRO A 190 12.47 8.94 17.82
CA PRO A 190 12.38 10.11 18.69
C PRO A 190 10.95 10.67 18.79
N ILE A 191 10.04 10.24 17.92
CA ILE A 191 8.65 10.70 17.91
C ILE A 191 7.78 9.85 18.84
N SER A 192 7.83 8.53 18.65
CA SER A 192 6.98 7.57 19.36
C SER A 192 7.60 6.99 20.63
N GLY A 193 8.92 7.15 20.84
CA GLY A 193 9.65 6.49 21.92
C GLY A 193 9.74 4.96 21.78
N ARG A 194 9.41 4.41 20.61
CA ARG A 194 9.35 2.97 20.34
C ARG A 194 10.43 2.53 19.34
N LEU A 195 10.71 1.23 19.29
CA LEU A 195 11.73 0.66 18.41
C LEU A 195 11.24 0.54 16.95
N ASN A 196 12.05 1.03 16.03
CA ASN A 196 11.97 0.71 14.61
C ASN A 196 13.03 -0.36 14.29
N LEU A 197 12.64 -1.38 13.52
CA LEU A 197 13.51 -2.42 12.97
C LEU A 197 13.73 -2.17 11.49
N SER A 198 14.99 -2.13 11.08
CA SER A 198 15.41 -2.02 9.69
C SER A 198 16.43 -3.08 9.32
N LEU A 199 16.57 -3.41 8.04
CA LEU A 199 17.64 -4.23 7.49
C LEU A 199 18.66 -3.33 6.78
N LYS A 200 19.93 -3.34 7.22
CA LYS A 200 21.04 -2.74 6.48
C LYS A 200 21.61 -3.74 5.48
N THR A 201 21.56 -3.44 4.20
CA THR A 201 21.93 -4.35 3.10
C THR A 201 22.44 -3.60 1.87
N ASP A 202 22.93 -4.33 0.87
CA ASP A 202 23.27 -3.76 -0.43
C ASP A 202 22.06 -3.76 -1.39
N VAL A 203 22.18 -2.98 -2.47
CA VAL A 203 21.08 -2.78 -3.42
C VAL A 203 20.74 -4.08 -4.16
N GLU A 204 21.72 -4.89 -4.57
CA GLU A 204 21.45 -6.11 -5.34
C GLU A 204 20.77 -7.18 -4.48
N GLN A 205 21.17 -7.29 -3.22
CA GLN A 205 20.52 -8.16 -2.26
C GLN A 205 19.09 -7.71 -1.96
N TYR A 206 18.86 -6.41 -1.81
CA TYR A 206 17.51 -5.87 -1.66
C TYR A 206 16.63 -6.23 -2.85
N ILE A 207 17.08 -5.95 -4.08
CA ILE A 207 16.32 -6.23 -5.30
C ILE A 207 16.07 -7.73 -5.50
N SER A 208 17.00 -8.59 -5.06
CA SER A 208 16.78 -10.04 -5.07
C SER A 208 15.63 -10.50 -4.16
N GLY A 209 15.34 -9.75 -3.10
CA GLY A 209 14.22 -10.01 -2.18
C GLY A 209 12.94 -9.23 -2.49
N VAL A 210 12.96 -8.34 -3.50
CA VAL A 210 11.76 -7.66 -4.00
C VAL A 210 10.86 -8.66 -4.73
N GLN A 211 9.55 -8.53 -4.57
CA GLN A 211 8.58 -9.36 -5.29
C GLN A 211 7.42 -8.52 -5.79
N GLU A 212 7.55 -8.06 -7.03
CA GLU A 212 6.52 -7.28 -7.73
C GLU A 212 5.72 -8.12 -8.72
N LEU A 213 6.37 -9.12 -9.34
CA LEU A 213 5.82 -9.88 -10.46
C LEU A 213 5.80 -11.39 -10.19
N PRO A 214 4.88 -12.15 -10.83
CA PRO A 214 4.94 -13.61 -10.83
C PRO A 214 6.21 -14.12 -11.54
N ASP A 215 6.91 -15.07 -10.91
CA ASP A 215 8.19 -15.60 -11.42
C ASP A 215 8.07 -16.33 -12.77
N ASN A 216 6.86 -16.76 -13.15
CA ASN A 216 6.62 -17.43 -14.43
C ASN A 216 6.38 -16.46 -15.60
N TRP A 217 6.50 -15.15 -15.39
CA TRP A 217 6.47 -14.17 -16.47
C TRP A 217 7.78 -14.20 -17.28
N SER A 218 7.73 -13.67 -18.51
CA SER A 218 8.92 -13.64 -19.37
C SER A 218 10.08 -12.92 -18.70
N MET A 219 11.29 -13.43 -18.91
CA MET A 219 12.53 -12.83 -18.43
C MET A 219 12.65 -11.36 -18.84
N GLU A 220 12.15 -10.96 -20.00
CA GLU A 220 12.22 -9.55 -20.44
C GLU A 220 11.33 -8.64 -19.59
N VAL A 221 10.17 -9.11 -19.12
CA VAL A 221 9.34 -8.33 -18.18
C VAL A 221 10.01 -8.26 -16.81
N LEU A 222 10.55 -9.39 -16.33
CA LEU A 222 11.23 -9.45 -15.03
C LEU A 222 12.49 -8.57 -15.02
N LYS A 223 13.27 -8.52 -16.10
CA LYS A 223 14.42 -7.61 -16.27
C LYS A 223 13.99 -6.15 -16.25
N ALA A 224 12.94 -5.78 -16.99
CA ALA A 224 12.42 -4.41 -17.00
C ALA A 224 12.00 -3.97 -15.59
N GLN A 225 11.24 -4.83 -14.89
CA GLN A 225 10.83 -4.55 -13.51
C GLN A 225 12.02 -4.51 -12.55
N ALA A 226 13.01 -5.40 -12.66
CA ALA A 226 14.20 -5.39 -11.80
C ALA A 226 14.99 -4.08 -11.94
N ILE A 227 15.17 -3.58 -13.17
CA ILE A 227 15.82 -2.29 -13.43
C ILE A 227 14.99 -1.14 -12.84
N ALA A 228 13.67 -1.13 -13.06
CA ALA A 228 12.79 -0.09 -12.50
C ALA A 228 12.79 -0.11 -10.95
N SER A 229 12.69 -1.28 -10.33
CA SER A 229 12.78 -1.46 -8.88
C SER A 229 14.13 -1.00 -8.32
N ARG A 230 15.23 -1.36 -8.97
CA ARG A 230 16.59 -0.92 -8.59
C ARG A 230 16.72 0.60 -8.69
N THR A 231 16.19 1.19 -9.75
CA THR A 231 16.23 2.63 -9.98
C THR A 231 15.48 3.38 -8.86
N LEU A 232 14.30 2.91 -8.46
CA LEU A 232 13.55 3.49 -7.34
C LEU A 232 14.33 3.41 -6.02
N ALA A 233 14.90 2.24 -5.69
CA ALA A 233 15.66 2.06 -4.45
C ALA A 233 16.92 2.94 -4.39
N VAL A 234 17.63 3.06 -5.52
CA VAL A 234 18.79 3.95 -5.65
C VAL A 234 18.37 5.42 -5.56
N TYR A 235 17.27 5.81 -6.21
CA TYR A 235 16.73 7.16 -6.12
C TYR A 235 16.43 7.54 -4.67
N GLN A 236 15.72 6.66 -3.93
CA GLN A 236 15.40 6.88 -2.51
C GLN A 236 16.66 6.94 -1.64
N LEU A 237 17.66 6.10 -1.89
CA LEU A 237 18.96 6.17 -1.20
C LEU A 237 19.64 7.52 -1.42
N ILE A 238 19.68 8.03 -2.65
CA ILE A 238 20.29 9.33 -2.98
C ILE A 238 19.50 10.49 -2.36
N GLU A 239 18.17 10.43 -2.43
CA GLU A 239 17.27 11.47 -1.90
C GLU A 239 17.36 11.59 -0.37
N GLN A 240 17.38 10.46 0.33
CA GLN A 240 17.43 10.43 1.79
C GLN A 240 18.85 10.61 2.35
N GLY A 241 19.89 10.38 1.55
CA GLY A 241 21.29 10.58 1.95
C GLY A 241 21.84 9.48 2.83
N SER A 242 22.91 9.78 3.58
CA SER A 242 23.56 8.81 4.46
C SER A 242 22.72 8.52 5.71
N VAL A 243 22.75 7.26 6.18
CA VAL A 243 22.11 6.83 7.45
C VAL A 243 22.51 7.70 8.64
N LYS A 244 23.73 8.26 8.62
CA LYS A 244 24.23 9.13 9.70
C LYS A 244 23.53 10.49 9.73
N ASP A 245 22.97 10.92 8.61
CA ASP A 245 22.40 12.24 8.40
C ASP A 245 20.86 12.21 8.39
N PHE A 246 20.25 11.07 8.74
CA PHE A 246 18.80 10.97 8.85
C PHE A 246 18.26 11.96 9.89
N SER A 247 17.28 12.75 9.47
CA SER A 247 16.53 13.63 10.37
C SER A 247 15.74 12.84 11.41
N ASP A 248 15.40 13.50 12.53
CA ASP A 248 14.53 12.91 13.56
C ASP A 248 13.19 12.45 12.99
N GLN A 249 12.67 13.14 11.98
CA GLN A 249 11.46 12.73 11.28
C GLN A 249 11.66 11.41 10.54
N ARG A 250 12.79 11.22 9.84
CA ARG A 250 13.08 9.99 9.11
C ARG A 250 13.37 8.82 10.06
N ILE A 251 14.10 9.07 11.14
CA ILE A 251 14.33 8.09 12.20
C ILE A 251 12.99 7.69 12.84
N GLY A 252 12.15 8.69 13.13
CA GLY A 252 10.81 8.51 13.71
C GLY A 252 9.89 7.68 12.83
N LEU A 253 9.88 7.95 11.52
CA LEU A 253 9.11 7.21 10.54
C LEU A 253 9.54 5.74 10.46
N CYS A 254 10.83 5.50 10.22
CA CYS A 254 11.31 4.13 9.98
C CYS A 254 12.79 3.89 10.27
N ASN A 255 13.63 4.93 10.35
CA ASN A 255 15.09 4.80 10.32
C ASN A 255 15.53 3.94 9.11
N CYS A 256 15.18 4.37 7.90
CA CYS A 256 15.36 3.61 6.66
C CYS A 256 15.47 4.54 5.44
N HIS A 257 15.90 4.02 4.29
CA HIS A 257 15.78 4.68 2.98
C HIS A 257 14.49 4.26 2.25
N VAL A 258 14.03 3.03 2.48
CA VAL A 258 12.84 2.44 1.84
C VAL A 258 12.03 1.66 2.86
N LEU A 259 10.70 1.75 2.82
CA LEU A 259 9.78 0.94 3.62
C LEU A 259 9.43 -0.38 2.90
N ASP A 260 9.32 -1.47 3.67
CA ASP A 260 8.73 -2.72 3.20
C ASP A 260 7.20 -2.70 3.42
N ASP A 261 6.52 -1.97 2.54
CA ASP A 261 5.07 -1.88 2.44
C ASP A 261 4.58 -1.84 0.97
N GLU A 262 3.26 -1.80 0.79
CA GLU A 262 2.62 -1.81 -0.54
C GLU A 262 2.57 -0.42 -1.20
N ASP A 263 2.81 0.64 -0.44
CA ASP A 263 2.81 2.02 -0.95
C ASP A 263 4.17 2.38 -1.57
N GLU A 264 5.26 1.76 -1.12
CA GLU A 264 6.59 1.86 -1.72
C GLU A 264 6.94 0.62 -2.57
N GLN A 265 7.68 -0.34 -2.01
CA GLN A 265 8.13 -1.54 -2.72
C GLN A 265 8.19 -2.72 -1.77
N LYS A 266 7.47 -3.79 -2.13
CA LYS A 266 7.29 -4.96 -1.25
C LYS A 266 8.57 -5.79 -1.21
N PHE A 267 9.19 -5.84 -0.02
CA PHE A 267 10.45 -6.54 0.20
C PHE A 267 10.23 -7.80 1.06
N ASN A 268 10.21 -8.96 0.41
CA ASN A 268 9.91 -10.23 1.04
C ASN A 268 11.15 -10.94 1.64
N GLY A 269 12.31 -10.26 1.67
CA GLY A 269 13.54 -10.78 2.25
C GLY A 269 14.16 -11.93 1.44
N TYR A 270 14.69 -12.93 2.11
CA TYR A 270 15.36 -14.09 1.51
C TYR A 270 14.40 -15.15 0.96
N THR A 271 13.13 -15.14 1.38
CA THR A 271 12.15 -16.16 0.96
C THR A 271 11.95 -16.20 -0.57
N PRO A 272 11.72 -15.08 -1.28
CA PRO A 272 11.65 -15.03 -2.74
C PRO A 272 12.89 -15.58 -3.43
N GLU A 273 14.10 -15.30 -2.92
CA GLU A 273 15.36 -15.74 -3.55
C GLU A 273 15.47 -17.26 -3.69
N THR A 274 14.77 -18.00 -2.81
CA THR A 274 14.76 -19.47 -2.84
C THR A 274 13.68 -20.05 -3.74
N ARG A 275 12.62 -19.28 -4.05
CA ARG A 275 11.42 -19.76 -4.76
C ARG A 275 11.26 -19.15 -6.15
N HIS A 276 11.87 -18.01 -6.43
CA HIS A 276 11.70 -17.23 -7.66
C HIS A 276 13.02 -17.17 -8.43
N LYS A 277 13.29 -18.23 -9.19
CA LYS A 277 14.58 -18.41 -9.88
C LYS A 277 14.73 -17.43 -11.05
N ASN A 278 13.66 -17.22 -11.81
CA ASN A 278 13.67 -16.34 -12.98
C ASN A 278 13.85 -14.87 -12.56
N TRP A 279 13.22 -14.48 -11.44
CA TRP A 279 13.44 -13.17 -10.83
C TRP A 279 14.91 -13.00 -10.46
N LYS A 280 15.47 -13.92 -9.66
CA LYS A 280 16.88 -13.86 -9.24
C LYS A 280 17.84 -13.79 -10.43
N GLU A 281 17.60 -14.58 -11.47
CA GLU A 281 18.39 -14.54 -12.70
C GLU A 281 18.23 -13.21 -13.44
N SER A 282 17.04 -12.63 -13.49
CA SER A 282 16.78 -11.32 -14.09
C SER A 282 17.47 -10.18 -13.32
N VAL A 283 17.48 -10.25 -11.98
CA VAL A 283 18.21 -9.31 -11.12
C VAL A 283 19.71 -9.39 -11.42
N SER A 284 20.27 -10.60 -11.49
CA SER A 284 21.69 -10.82 -11.82
C SER A 284 22.05 -10.38 -13.24
N ALA A 285 21.20 -10.69 -14.22
CA ALA A 285 21.41 -10.32 -15.63
C ALA A 285 21.34 -8.80 -15.87
N THR A 286 20.70 -8.06 -14.98
CA THR A 286 20.57 -6.60 -15.02
C THR A 286 21.31 -5.92 -13.86
N ALA A 287 22.28 -6.62 -13.26
CA ALA A 287 23.01 -6.12 -12.11
C ALA A 287 23.56 -4.71 -12.38
N ARG A 288 23.34 -3.81 -11.43
CA ARG A 288 23.75 -2.41 -11.49
C ARG A 288 23.17 -1.58 -12.64
N GLN A 289 22.19 -2.08 -13.40
CA GLN A 289 21.50 -1.27 -14.41
C GLN A 289 20.39 -0.43 -13.77
N VAL A 290 20.39 0.86 -14.07
CA VAL A 290 19.42 1.85 -13.59
C VAL A 290 18.95 2.73 -14.75
N ILE A 291 17.82 3.39 -14.57
CA ILE A 291 17.27 4.34 -15.54
C ILE A 291 17.72 5.75 -15.16
N THR A 292 18.26 6.49 -16.13
CA THR A 292 18.78 7.84 -15.94
C THR A 292 18.19 8.84 -16.92
N PHE A 293 18.04 10.09 -16.47
CA PHE A 293 17.69 11.24 -17.27
C PHE A 293 18.72 12.34 -16.99
N ASN A 294 19.37 12.87 -18.02
CA ASN A 294 20.48 13.82 -17.86
C ASN A 294 21.59 13.33 -16.89
N ASN A 295 21.97 12.05 -16.98
CA ASN A 295 22.96 11.38 -16.11
C ASN A 295 22.60 11.31 -14.61
N GLU A 296 21.38 11.67 -14.22
CA GLU A 296 20.85 11.46 -12.87
C GLU A 296 19.89 10.27 -12.84
N VAL A 297 19.96 9.48 -11.77
CA VAL A 297 19.00 8.39 -11.53
C VAL A 297 17.60 8.98 -11.36
N ILE A 298 16.63 8.45 -12.10
CA ILE A 298 15.26 8.96 -12.07
C ILE A 298 14.43 8.36 -10.94
N ARG A 299 13.33 9.02 -10.59
CA ARG A 299 12.28 8.38 -9.80
C ARG A 299 11.39 7.55 -10.72
N THR A 300 11.51 6.23 -10.67
CA THR A 300 10.58 5.34 -11.39
C THR A 300 9.28 5.15 -10.63
N ARG A 301 8.19 4.93 -11.37
CA ARG A 301 6.91 4.46 -10.84
C ARG A 301 6.39 3.32 -11.71
N PHE A 302 5.58 2.44 -11.14
CA PHE A 302 5.00 1.31 -11.84
C PHE A 302 3.63 0.96 -11.26
N SER A 303 2.78 0.32 -12.06
CA SER A 303 1.44 -0.09 -11.65
C SER A 303 1.09 -1.44 -12.28
N THR A 304 0.21 -2.19 -11.62
CA THR A 304 -0.20 -3.52 -12.07
C THR A 304 -0.76 -3.49 -13.50
N SER A 305 -1.71 -2.60 -13.76
CA SER A 305 -2.28 -2.38 -15.10
C SER A 305 -2.73 -0.94 -15.26
N THR A 306 -2.68 -0.43 -16.48
CA THR A 306 -3.39 0.80 -16.84
C THR A 306 -4.71 0.47 -17.54
N TRP A 307 -5.41 1.52 -17.98
CA TRP A 307 -6.63 1.48 -18.78
C TRP A 307 -6.34 1.74 -20.28
N GLY A 308 -5.14 1.40 -20.75
CA GLY A 308 -4.71 1.60 -22.14
C GLY A 308 -3.78 2.78 -22.38
N ARG A 309 -3.56 3.59 -21.35
CA ARG A 309 -2.61 4.71 -21.34
C ARG A 309 -2.10 4.91 -19.93
N THR A 310 -0.85 5.33 -19.78
CA THR A 310 -0.35 5.78 -18.48
C THR A 310 -0.87 7.18 -18.15
N GLU A 311 -0.74 7.55 -16.88
CA GLU A 311 -1.08 8.85 -16.33
C GLU A 311 0.15 9.73 -16.18
N ASP A 312 0.00 11.04 -16.45
CA ASP A 312 1.02 12.04 -16.11
C ASP A 312 1.20 12.10 -14.58
N ASN A 313 2.45 12.19 -14.12
CA ASN A 313 2.72 12.14 -12.68
C ASN A 313 2.04 13.27 -11.88
N ARG A 314 1.84 14.46 -12.47
CA ARG A 314 1.12 15.55 -11.80
C ARG A 314 -0.37 15.26 -11.68
N THR A 315 -0.95 14.68 -12.71
CA THR A 315 -2.35 14.26 -12.69
C THR A 315 -2.60 13.19 -11.62
N ALA A 316 -1.60 12.33 -11.36
CA ALA A 316 -1.63 11.36 -10.26
C ALA A 316 -1.23 11.94 -8.88
N GLY A 317 -1.19 13.27 -8.72
CA GLY A 317 -0.89 13.96 -7.46
C GLY A 317 0.60 14.12 -7.11
N GLY A 318 1.51 13.80 -8.04
CA GLY A 318 2.96 13.93 -7.85
C GLY A 318 3.57 15.19 -8.46
N SER A 319 4.89 15.34 -8.36
CA SER A 319 5.65 16.42 -9.00
C SER A 319 5.76 16.24 -10.52
N TYR A 320 6.06 17.30 -11.26
CA TYR A 320 6.38 17.17 -12.68
C TYR A 320 7.71 16.41 -12.87
N TYR A 321 7.68 15.36 -13.70
CA TYR A 321 8.88 14.71 -14.21
C TYR A 321 8.72 14.52 -15.72
N PRO A 322 9.69 14.96 -16.55
CA PRO A 322 9.58 14.93 -18.02
C PRO A 322 9.57 13.52 -18.61
N TYR A 323 9.84 12.50 -17.79
CA TYR A 323 9.87 11.09 -18.14
C TYR A 323 8.72 10.27 -17.50
N LEU A 324 7.81 10.90 -16.75
CA LEU A 324 6.60 10.25 -16.20
C LEU A 324 5.35 10.91 -16.77
N LEU A 325 5.13 10.68 -18.07
CA LEU A 325 4.08 11.28 -18.88
C LEU A 325 2.97 10.28 -19.21
N ASP A 326 1.89 10.76 -19.83
CA ASP A 326 0.92 9.90 -20.48
C ASP A 326 1.51 9.29 -21.77
N VAL A 327 1.70 7.97 -21.78
CA VAL A 327 2.16 7.19 -22.93
C VAL A 327 1.10 6.17 -23.31
N ASP A 328 1.16 5.71 -24.56
CA ASP A 328 0.28 4.64 -25.01
C ASP A 328 0.54 3.36 -24.21
N ASP A 329 -0.51 2.67 -23.78
CA ASP A 329 -0.40 1.36 -23.13
C ASP A 329 -1.47 0.41 -23.67
N SER A 330 -1.77 0.52 -24.97
CA SER A 330 -2.69 -0.39 -25.66
C SER A 330 -2.23 -1.86 -25.54
N PHE A 331 -0.94 -2.07 -25.28
CA PHE A 331 -0.35 -3.37 -24.94
C PHE A 331 -0.99 -4.07 -23.74
N SER A 332 -1.54 -3.31 -22.78
CA SER A 332 -2.28 -3.87 -21.62
C SER A 332 -3.59 -4.58 -22.01
N PHE A 333 -4.02 -4.45 -23.27
CA PHE A 333 -5.19 -5.11 -23.86
C PHE A 333 -4.84 -6.20 -24.89
N VAL A 334 -3.55 -6.48 -25.12
CA VAL A 334 -3.12 -7.53 -26.07
C VAL A 334 -3.74 -8.87 -25.69
N LYS A 335 -4.33 -9.56 -26.66
CA LYS A 335 -4.93 -10.88 -26.44
C LYS A 335 -3.84 -11.88 -26.05
N GLY A 336 -4.08 -12.67 -25.01
CA GLY A 336 -3.15 -13.72 -24.57
C GLY A 336 -2.30 -13.38 -23.34
N ILE A 337 -2.25 -12.11 -22.89
CA ILE A 337 -1.59 -11.77 -21.62
C ILE A 337 -2.44 -12.10 -20.39
N SER A 338 -3.74 -12.33 -20.57
CA SER A 338 -4.71 -12.64 -19.52
C SER A 338 -4.76 -11.60 -18.39
N ASN A 339 -4.73 -10.31 -18.75
CA ASN A 339 -4.85 -9.22 -17.80
C ASN A 339 -6.26 -9.21 -17.16
N PRO A 340 -6.40 -9.50 -15.85
CA PRO A 340 -7.71 -9.53 -15.20
C PRO A 340 -8.26 -8.13 -14.94
N PHE A 341 -7.45 -7.08 -15.13
CA PHE A 341 -7.80 -5.69 -14.85
C PHE A 341 -8.11 -4.89 -16.11
N VAL A 342 -8.30 -5.57 -17.25
CA VAL A 342 -8.88 -4.96 -18.47
C VAL A 342 -10.22 -4.29 -18.15
N SER A 343 -11.01 -4.90 -17.27
CA SER A 343 -12.25 -4.32 -16.73
C SER A 343 -12.53 -4.87 -15.35
N TRP A 344 -13.11 -4.06 -14.47
CA TRP A 344 -13.62 -4.46 -13.17
C TRP A 344 -14.94 -3.75 -12.85
N SER A 345 -15.75 -4.36 -11.98
CA SER A 345 -17.01 -3.80 -11.48
C SER A 345 -17.06 -3.96 -9.97
N LEU A 346 -17.20 -2.85 -9.24
CA LEU A 346 -17.36 -2.83 -7.79
C LEU A 346 -18.70 -2.18 -7.44
N ARG A 347 -19.37 -2.68 -6.39
CA ARG A 347 -20.67 -2.13 -5.94
C ARG A 347 -20.63 -1.81 -4.46
N TYR A 348 -21.12 -0.64 -4.12
CA TYR A 348 -21.14 -0.07 -2.78
C TYR A 348 -22.53 0.46 -2.45
N ASP A 349 -22.79 0.63 -1.16
CA ASP A 349 -23.96 1.38 -0.70
C ASP A 349 -23.65 2.88 -0.85
N GLN A 350 -24.65 3.68 -1.22
CA GLN A 350 -24.47 5.15 -1.35
C GLN A 350 -23.99 5.77 -0.03
N SER A 351 -24.39 5.21 1.11
CA SER A 351 -24.00 5.64 2.46
C SER A 351 -22.50 5.51 2.72
N GLU A 352 -21.82 4.55 2.09
CA GLU A 352 -20.37 4.36 2.25
C GLU A 352 -19.62 5.56 1.66
N LEU A 353 -19.96 5.96 0.44
CA LEU A 353 -19.41 7.16 -0.18
C LEU A 353 -19.90 8.43 0.53
N ALA A 354 -21.18 8.50 0.92
CA ALA A 354 -21.77 9.63 1.63
C ALA A 354 -20.96 9.98 2.88
N SER A 355 -20.66 8.98 3.71
CA SER A 355 -19.93 9.15 4.97
C SER A 355 -18.52 9.72 4.80
N ARG A 356 -17.87 9.43 3.67
CA ARG A 356 -16.51 9.90 3.36
C ARG A 356 -16.48 11.38 2.95
N PHE A 357 -17.59 11.90 2.43
CA PHE A 357 -17.71 13.26 1.92
C PHE A 357 -18.71 14.13 2.71
N GLY A 358 -19.17 13.66 3.87
CA GLY A 358 -20.00 14.45 4.80
C GLY A 358 -21.49 14.52 4.45
N PHE A 359 -21.97 13.70 3.52
CA PHE A 359 -23.39 13.62 3.18
C PHE A 359 -24.15 12.79 4.23
N GLN A 360 -25.32 13.28 4.64
CA GLN A 360 -26.33 12.48 5.34
C GLN A 360 -26.97 11.48 4.37
N TRP A 361 -27.34 11.98 3.18
CA TRP A 361 -27.92 11.17 2.09
C TRP A 361 -27.30 11.59 0.77
N LEU A 362 -26.48 10.73 0.17
CA LEU A 362 -25.98 10.91 -1.18
C LEU A 362 -27.08 10.47 -2.16
N SER A 363 -27.58 11.37 -2.99
CA SER A 363 -28.61 11.05 -3.99
C SER A 363 -28.01 10.70 -5.35
N ASN A 364 -26.92 11.36 -5.73
CA ASN A 364 -26.30 11.18 -7.04
C ASN A 364 -24.78 11.36 -7.01
N ALA A 365 -24.10 10.75 -7.98
CA ALA A 365 -22.67 10.86 -8.19
C ALA A 365 -22.37 10.71 -9.69
N ALA A 366 -21.80 11.74 -10.30
CA ALA A 366 -21.59 11.81 -11.75
C ALA A 366 -20.15 12.22 -12.09
N VAL A 367 -19.52 11.50 -13.01
CA VAL A 367 -18.24 11.92 -13.61
C VAL A 367 -18.49 13.14 -14.50
N VAL A 368 -17.81 14.25 -14.23
CA VAL A 368 -18.00 15.52 -14.93
C VAL A 368 -16.93 15.77 -15.98
N SER A 369 -15.69 15.39 -15.67
CA SER A 369 -14.54 15.63 -16.55
C SER A 369 -13.51 14.50 -16.43
N ARG A 370 -12.70 14.32 -17.47
CA ARG A 370 -11.63 13.31 -17.55
C ARG A 370 -10.30 13.94 -17.91
N ASN A 371 -9.23 13.34 -17.39
CA ASN A 371 -7.87 13.69 -17.78
C ASN A 371 -7.54 13.18 -19.17
N LYS A 372 -6.41 13.63 -19.74
CA LYS A 372 -5.94 13.23 -21.07
C LYS A 372 -5.78 11.71 -21.23
N SER A 373 -5.32 11.03 -20.18
CA SER A 373 -5.20 9.58 -20.14
C SER A 373 -6.55 8.86 -20.18
N GLY A 374 -7.64 9.55 -19.84
CA GLY A 374 -8.99 9.00 -19.71
C GLY A 374 -9.44 8.75 -18.27
N SER A 375 -8.55 8.85 -17.27
CA SER A 375 -8.94 8.77 -15.86
C SER A 375 -9.94 9.87 -15.49
N VAL A 376 -10.68 9.65 -14.41
CA VAL A 376 -11.62 10.65 -13.90
C VAL A 376 -10.86 11.81 -13.30
N ASN A 377 -11.11 13.02 -13.81
CA ASN A 377 -10.59 14.25 -13.24
C ASN A 377 -11.51 14.69 -12.09
N GLU A 378 -12.79 14.93 -12.40
CA GLU A 378 -13.79 15.40 -11.43
C GLU A 378 -15.04 14.53 -11.41
N VAL A 379 -15.56 14.33 -10.21
CA VAL A 379 -16.85 13.75 -9.90
C VAL A 379 -17.64 14.79 -9.12
N ASN A 380 -18.87 15.04 -9.52
CA ASN A 380 -19.80 15.82 -8.72
C ASN A 380 -20.71 14.89 -7.92
N LEU A 381 -20.69 15.06 -6.61
CA LEU A 381 -21.52 14.35 -5.65
C LEU A 381 -22.65 15.29 -5.22
N TYR A 382 -23.89 14.80 -5.25
CA TYR A 382 -25.06 15.57 -4.85
C TYR A 382 -25.85 14.82 -3.78
N GLY A 383 -26.40 15.58 -2.83
CA GLY A 383 -27.15 14.99 -1.74
C GLY A 383 -27.48 15.99 -0.65
N ILE A 384 -27.76 15.49 0.55
CA ILE A 384 -28.08 16.30 1.72
C ILE A 384 -26.87 16.39 2.64
N ILE A 385 -26.43 17.62 2.95
CA ILE A 385 -25.42 17.92 3.96
C ILE A 385 -26.06 18.81 5.01
N SER A 386 -26.00 18.41 6.29
CA SER A 386 -26.56 19.18 7.40
C SER A 386 -28.03 19.60 7.19
N GLY A 387 -28.84 18.70 6.63
CA GLY A 387 -30.27 18.88 6.39
C GLY A 387 -30.64 19.72 5.17
N ARG A 388 -29.69 20.07 4.29
CA ARG A 388 -29.95 20.86 3.07
C ARG A 388 -29.33 20.21 1.83
N PRO A 389 -29.94 20.36 0.63
CA PRO A 389 -29.29 20.02 -0.63
C PRO A 389 -27.97 20.75 -0.79
N ASP A 390 -26.94 19.98 -1.12
CA ASP A 390 -25.60 20.49 -1.38
C ASP A 390 -24.87 19.59 -2.40
N SER A 391 -23.74 20.08 -2.89
CA SER A 391 -22.88 19.35 -3.83
C SER A 391 -21.41 19.46 -3.45
N VAL A 392 -20.68 18.36 -3.64
CA VAL A 392 -19.23 18.30 -3.41
C VAL A 392 -18.56 17.85 -4.71
N VAL A 393 -17.63 18.66 -5.20
CA VAL A 393 -16.75 18.26 -6.30
C VAL A 393 -15.53 17.54 -5.70
N ALA A 394 -15.33 16.30 -6.12
CA ALA A 394 -14.21 15.46 -5.71
C ALA A 394 -13.41 15.02 -6.94
N THR A 395 -12.12 14.79 -6.76
CA THR A 395 -11.26 14.24 -7.82
C THR A 395 -11.45 12.73 -7.96
N GLY A 396 -11.12 12.17 -9.12
CA GLY A 396 -11.12 10.71 -9.30
C GLY A 396 -10.21 9.97 -8.32
N LEU A 397 -9.08 10.60 -7.92
CA LEU A 397 -8.17 10.06 -6.90
C LEU A 397 -8.84 10.02 -5.52
N GLN A 398 -9.51 11.09 -5.10
CA GLN A 398 -10.23 11.12 -3.82
C GLN A 398 -11.32 10.05 -3.76
N ILE A 399 -12.04 9.82 -4.86
CA ILE A 399 -13.06 8.76 -4.93
C ILE A 399 -12.41 7.37 -4.86
N ARG A 400 -11.32 7.14 -5.60
CA ARG A 400 -10.56 5.89 -5.56
C ARG A 400 -10.09 5.58 -4.14
N ASP A 401 -9.46 6.54 -3.48
CA ASP A 401 -8.87 6.36 -2.16
C ASP A 401 -9.95 6.19 -1.07
N ALA A 402 -11.08 6.90 -1.19
CA ALA A 402 -12.19 6.81 -0.24
C ALA A 402 -12.87 5.43 -0.20
N LEU A 403 -12.94 4.74 -1.34
CA LEU A 403 -13.63 3.46 -1.52
C LEU A 403 -12.67 2.27 -1.75
N GLY A 404 -11.37 2.51 -1.85
CA GLY A 404 -10.38 1.49 -2.20
C GLY A 404 -10.57 0.92 -3.61
N LEU A 405 -10.97 1.75 -4.58
CA LEU A 405 -11.11 1.30 -5.98
C LEU A 405 -9.75 0.91 -6.56
N HIS A 406 -9.75 0.03 -7.57
CA HIS A 406 -8.51 -0.41 -8.19
C HIS A 406 -7.75 0.71 -8.92
N SER A 407 -8.43 1.69 -9.50
CA SER A 407 -7.82 2.81 -10.23
C SER A 407 -8.70 4.06 -10.22
N SER A 408 -8.18 5.18 -10.73
CA SER A 408 -8.96 6.41 -10.99
C SER A 408 -9.68 6.40 -12.34
N PHE A 409 -9.61 5.30 -13.10
CA PHE A 409 -10.37 5.12 -14.34
C PHE A 409 -11.63 4.32 -14.04
N PHE A 410 -12.76 5.02 -13.95
CA PHE A 410 -14.07 4.42 -13.75
C PHE A 410 -15.20 5.24 -14.37
N ASN A 411 -16.36 4.62 -14.52
CA ASN A 411 -17.66 5.24 -14.68
C ASN A 411 -18.49 4.96 -13.43
N ILE A 412 -19.37 5.88 -13.07
CA ILE A 412 -20.29 5.73 -11.94
C ILE A 412 -21.69 5.49 -12.50
N ALA A 413 -22.37 4.49 -11.96
CA ALA A 413 -23.79 4.27 -12.16
C ALA A 413 -24.49 4.26 -10.80
N VAL A 414 -25.39 5.22 -10.59
CA VAL A 414 -26.25 5.28 -9.42
C VAL A 414 -27.56 4.56 -9.75
N ALA A 415 -27.85 3.47 -9.07
CA ALA A 415 -29.11 2.79 -9.18
C ALA A 415 -30.22 3.67 -8.60
N ARG A 416 -31.35 3.74 -9.30
CA ARG A 416 -32.52 4.44 -8.76
C ARG A 416 -33.04 3.67 -7.57
N ARG A 417 -33.04 4.32 -6.41
CA ARG A 417 -33.68 3.80 -5.20
C ARG A 417 -35.17 3.56 -5.39
N PHE A 418 -35.82 4.45 -6.15
CA PHE A 418 -37.24 4.39 -6.46
C PHE A 418 -37.46 4.53 -7.96
N SER A 419 -38.29 3.67 -8.56
CA SER A 419 -38.54 3.69 -10.01
C SER A 419 -39.21 4.98 -10.50
N ASP A 420 -39.92 5.66 -9.62
CA ASP A 420 -40.68 6.90 -9.83
C ASP A 420 -39.86 8.17 -9.53
N VAL A 421 -38.60 8.06 -9.10
CA VAL A 421 -37.74 9.21 -8.78
C VAL A 421 -36.41 9.09 -9.52
N SER A 422 -36.12 10.08 -10.38
CA SER A 422 -34.82 10.17 -11.03
C SER A 422 -33.74 10.57 -10.01
N VAL A 423 -32.51 10.05 -10.16
CA VAL A 423 -31.37 10.46 -9.34
C VAL A 423 -31.01 11.94 -9.52
N ASP A 424 -31.38 12.53 -10.66
CA ASP A 424 -31.19 13.95 -10.96
C ASP A 424 -32.37 14.83 -10.50
N TYR A 425 -33.40 14.27 -9.86
CA TYR A 425 -34.53 15.06 -9.37
C TYR A 425 -34.08 15.98 -8.23
N ALA A 426 -34.58 17.22 -8.23
CA ALA A 426 -34.14 18.27 -7.29
C ALA A 426 -34.30 17.85 -5.81
N PHE A 427 -35.34 17.08 -5.49
CA PHE A 427 -35.62 16.59 -4.14
C PHE A 427 -35.25 15.11 -3.93
N ALA A 428 -34.43 14.52 -4.80
CA ALA A 428 -34.06 13.11 -4.69
C ALA A 428 -33.37 12.78 -3.35
N GLY A 429 -32.58 13.71 -2.80
CA GLY A 429 -31.91 13.57 -1.51
C GLY A 429 -32.89 13.58 -0.33
N GLU A 430 -33.83 14.51 -0.33
CA GLU A 430 -34.88 14.58 0.69
C GLU A 430 -35.81 13.37 0.62
N ILE A 431 -36.19 12.93 -0.57
CA ILE A 431 -37.00 11.72 -0.74
C ILE A 431 -36.26 10.49 -0.19
N LEU A 432 -34.97 10.36 -0.49
CA LEU A 432 -34.12 9.29 0.05
C LEU A 432 -34.11 9.36 1.59
N GLY A 433 -33.88 10.55 2.16
CA GLY A 433 -33.86 10.74 3.60
C GLY A 433 -35.19 10.45 4.29
N LEU A 434 -36.31 10.91 3.73
CA LEU A 434 -37.65 10.60 4.23
C LEU A 434 -37.94 9.10 4.18
N SER A 435 -37.44 8.39 3.16
CA SER A 435 -37.57 6.93 3.10
C SER A 435 -36.69 6.22 4.13
N GLU A 436 -35.44 6.63 4.31
CA GLU A 436 -34.51 6.02 5.28
C GLU A 436 -34.95 6.27 6.72
N LEU A 437 -35.56 7.42 6.99
CA LEU A 437 -36.20 7.74 8.27
C LEU A 437 -37.55 7.02 8.48
N GLY A 438 -38.05 6.27 7.49
CA GLY A 438 -39.32 5.55 7.58
C GLY A 438 -40.58 6.44 7.49
N VAL A 439 -40.46 7.67 6.97
CA VAL A 439 -41.57 8.64 6.88
C VAL A 439 -42.52 8.30 5.72
N THR A 440 -41.98 7.96 4.54
CA THR A 440 -42.79 7.70 3.33
C THR A 440 -43.46 6.33 3.30
N THR A 441 -43.22 5.46 4.29
CA THR A 441 -43.81 4.12 4.37
C THR A 441 -45.21 4.07 4.97
N GLY A 442 -45.72 5.13 5.60
CA GLY A 442 -47.14 5.21 5.93
C GLY A 442 -47.54 5.46 7.39
N CYS A 443 -48.88 5.55 7.57
CA CYS A 443 -49.78 6.08 8.64
C CYS A 443 -49.59 5.80 10.16
N THR A 444 -48.60 5.02 10.63
CA THR A 444 -47.89 5.19 11.95
C THR A 444 -46.46 4.59 11.86
N THR A 445 -45.45 4.83 12.70
CA THR A 445 -45.24 5.91 13.69
C THR A 445 -44.57 7.13 13.04
N VAL A 446 -45.24 8.26 12.85
CA VAL A 446 -46.62 8.55 13.29
C VAL A 446 -47.56 9.26 12.30
N SER A 447 -47.08 9.81 11.15
CA SER A 447 -47.16 9.14 9.83
C SER A 447 -47.93 9.59 8.56
N TYR A 448 -47.49 8.89 7.48
CA TYR A 448 -47.80 8.86 6.06
C TYR A 448 -49.21 8.52 5.53
N CYS A 449 -50.16 9.44 5.28
CA CYS A 449 -51.54 9.05 4.85
C CYS A 449 -52.15 9.81 3.65
N PRO A 450 -51.79 9.50 2.39
CA PRO A 450 -52.48 10.06 1.23
C PRO A 450 -53.77 9.27 0.90
N THR A 451 -54.86 9.95 0.54
CA THR A 451 -56.16 9.33 0.19
C THR A 451 -56.18 8.62 -1.17
N LYS A 452 -55.09 8.75 -1.93
CA LYS A 452 -54.77 8.03 -3.17
C LYS A 452 -53.27 7.70 -3.16
N PRO A 453 -52.81 6.66 -3.86
CA PRO A 453 -51.38 6.48 -4.11
C PRO A 453 -50.82 7.73 -4.78
N VAL A 454 -49.80 8.34 -4.19
CA VAL A 454 -49.00 9.41 -4.80
C VAL A 454 -47.56 8.91 -4.86
N THR A 455 -46.86 9.22 -5.94
CA THR A 455 -45.44 8.90 -6.10
C THR A 455 -44.61 9.69 -5.07
N ARG A 456 -43.40 9.20 -4.76
CA ARG A 456 -42.51 9.96 -3.86
C ARG A 456 -42.05 11.27 -4.50
N GLY A 457 -41.96 11.31 -5.83
CA GLY A 457 -41.68 12.52 -6.59
C GLY A 457 -42.81 13.55 -6.51
N GLU A 458 -44.08 13.14 -6.50
CA GLU A 458 -45.22 14.05 -6.33
C GLU A 458 -45.38 14.57 -4.90
N MET A 459 -44.88 13.83 -3.91
CA MET A 459 -44.93 14.21 -2.50
C MET A 459 -43.96 15.34 -2.15
N ALA A 460 -42.80 15.39 -2.82
CA ALA A 460 -41.70 16.31 -2.55
C ALA A 460 -41.70 17.48 -3.55
#